data_AF-R5A8F2-F1
#
_entry.id   AF-R5A8F2-F1
#
_cell.length_a   1.000
_cell.length_b   1.000
_cell.length_c   1.000
_cell.angle_alpha   90.00
_cell.angle_beta   90.00
_cell.angle_gamma   90.00
#
_symmetry.space_group_name_H-M   'P 1'
#
loop_
_entity.id
_entity.type
_entity.pdbx_description
1 polymer ?
#
loop_
_entity_poly.entity_id
_entity_poly.type
_entity_poly.pdbx_seq_one_letter_code
_entity_poly.pdbx_strand_id
1 'polypeptide(L)'
;MVYISEKIVSLCQKDIIPKETLKISRTAKFLSRFASTNDSAGIGVHNVYKMQVAIMLCGKPKVIYASLAAGVGRLFGKRGVFYEITGPQVAGLDGFYSTYFPEYKQFGIMTPKNPDKAVAKVEEDTGVHCCIADINDFGGDVLAISPKAPFSKELLQKLLKDNPAGNGKEMTPFVLLREKKD
;
A
#
# COMPACT_ATOMS: atom_id res chain seq x y z
N MET A 1 17.99 5.94 -13.36
CA MET A 1 17.48 5.51 -12.04
C MET A 1 16.35 4.50 -12.28
N VAL A 2 16.12 3.56 -11.37
CA VAL A 2 15.03 2.59 -11.49
C VAL A 2 13.95 2.87 -10.45
N TYR A 3 12.71 3.05 -10.88
CA TYR A 3 11.53 2.98 -9.99
C TYR A 3 11.15 1.51 -9.82
N ILE A 4 10.99 1.09 -8.56
CA ILE A 4 10.55 -0.23 -8.15
C ILE A 4 9.18 -0.09 -7.46
N SER A 5 8.17 -0.81 -7.94
CA SER A 5 6.86 -0.86 -7.29
C SER A 5 6.98 -1.41 -5.87
N GLU A 6 6.40 -0.70 -4.91
CA GLU A 6 6.30 -1.09 -3.49
C GLU A 6 5.90 -2.56 -3.31
N LYS A 7 4.89 -3.00 -4.06
CA LYS A 7 4.29 -4.33 -3.93
C LYS A 7 5.29 -5.46 -4.15
N ILE A 8 6.18 -5.33 -5.13
CA ILE A 8 7.19 -6.36 -5.40
C ILE A 8 8.23 -6.39 -4.28
N VAL A 9 8.59 -5.25 -3.70
CA VAL A 9 9.51 -5.21 -2.56
C VAL A 9 8.90 -5.94 -1.37
N SER A 10 7.63 -5.68 -1.06
CA SER A 10 6.89 -6.35 0.02
C SER A 10 6.85 -7.86 -0.18
N LEU A 11 6.61 -8.33 -1.41
CA LEU A 11 6.62 -9.76 -1.75
C LEU A 11 8.02 -10.38 -1.62
N CYS A 12 9.07 -9.71 -2.12
CA CYS A 12 10.46 -10.17 -1.97
C CYS A 12 10.90 -10.27 -0.50
N GLN A 13 10.41 -9.35 0.34
CA GLN A 13 10.70 -9.32 1.78
C GLN A 13 9.82 -10.26 2.60
N LYS A 14 8.86 -10.95 1.97
CA LYS A 14 7.83 -11.76 2.63
C LYS A 14 7.01 -10.97 3.66
N ASP A 15 6.80 -9.68 3.40
CA ASP A 15 5.90 -8.83 4.16
C ASP A 15 4.44 -9.12 3.74
N ILE A 16 4.02 -10.37 3.96
CA ILE A 16 2.69 -10.89 3.64
C ILE A 16 2.04 -11.53 4.87
N ILE A 17 0.71 -11.56 4.86
CA ILE A 17 -0.11 -12.23 5.87
C ILE A 17 -0.94 -13.31 5.17
N PRO A 18 -0.58 -14.60 5.28
CA PRO A 18 -1.36 -15.67 4.70
C PRO A 18 -2.75 -15.74 5.34
N LYS A 19 -3.80 -15.86 4.51
CA LYS A 19 -5.21 -15.78 4.92
C LYS A 19 -5.60 -16.84 5.95
N GLU A 20 -5.02 -18.03 5.84
CA GLU A 20 -5.19 -19.16 6.74
C GLU A 20 -4.68 -18.90 8.16
N THR A 21 -3.75 -17.95 8.33
CA THR A 21 -3.25 -17.56 9.66
C THR A 21 -4.24 -16.66 10.41
N LEU A 22 -5.20 -16.06 9.71
CA LEU A 22 -6.14 -15.10 10.28
C LEU A 22 -7.36 -15.79 10.90
N LYS A 23 -7.50 -15.62 12.23
CA LYS A 23 -8.73 -15.95 12.95
C LYS A 23 -9.69 -14.76 12.92
N ILE A 24 -10.71 -14.84 12.07
CA ILE A 24 -11.67 -13.75 11.90
C ILE A 24 -12.55 -13.57 13.15
N SER A 25 -12.40 -12.43 13.81
CA SER A 25 -13.18 -12.06 14.99
C SER A 25 -14.62 -11.64 14.63
N ARG A 26 -15.54 -11.79 15.60
CA ARG A 26 -16.90 -11.24 15.47
C ARG A 26 -16.89 -9.73 15.24
N THR A 27 -15.93 -9.02 15.84
CA THR A 27 -15.75 -7.58 15.66
C THR A 27 -15.36 -7.23 14.23
N ALA A 28 -14.42 -7.97 13.62
CA ALA A 28 -14.08 -7.77 12.21
C ALA A 28 -15.30 -7.95 11.30
N LYS A 29 -16.06 -9.04 11.49
CA LYS A 29 -17.30 -9.31 10.72
C LYS A 29 -18.34 -8.21 10.88
N PHE A 30 -18.47 -7.66 12.08
CA PHE A 30 -19.44 -6.61 12.35
C PHE A 30 -19.00 -5.29 11.70
N LEU A 31 -17.78 -4.83 11.98
CA LEU A 31 -17.28 -3.53 11.50
C LEU A 31 -17.14 -3.49 9.98
N SER A 32 -16.73 -4.58 9.34
CA SER A 32 -16.54 -4.62 7.88
C SER A 32 -17.84 -4.35 7.10
N ARG A 33 -19.01 -4.63 7.69
CA ARG A 33 -20.32 -4.36 7.07
C ARG A 33 -20.66 -2.87 6.98
N PHE A 34 -20.06 -2.04 7.84
CA PHE A 34 -20.30 -0.59 7.88
C PHE A 34 -19.21 0.22 7.18
N ALA A 35 -18.10 -0.43 6.82
CA ALA A 35 -17.04 0.19 6.06
C ALA A 35 -17.53 0.52 4.64
N SER A 36 -17.06 1.65 4.12
CA SER A 36 -17.43 2.10 2.77
C SER A 36 -16.87 1.15 1.71
N THR A 37 -17.67 0.88 0.69
CA THR A 37 -17.27 0.08 -0.47
C THR A 37 -16.76 0.92 -1.63
N ASN A 38 -16.61 2.25 -1.48
CA ASN A 38 -16.31 3.17 -2.58
C ASN A 38 -15.28 2.60 -3.56
N ASP A 39 -15.77 2.20 -4.74
CA ASP A 39 -15.02 1.45 -5.75
C ASP A 39 -13.83 2.25 -6.32
N SER A 40 -13.90 3.59 -6.23
CA SER A 40 -12.86 4.47 -6.75
C SER A 40 -11.53 4.40 -5.98
N ALA A 41 -11.50 3.87 -4.76
CA ALA A 41 -10.29 3.83 -3.92
C ALA A 41 -9.77 2.39 -3.70
N GLY A 42 -10.33 1.41 -4.40
CA GLY A 42 -9.98 -0.01 -4.26
C GLY A 42 -10.64 -0.71 -3.07
N ILE A 43 -10.30 -1.99 -2.91
CA ILE A 43 -10.92 -2.87 -1.91
C ILE A 43 -10.33 -2.59 -0.52
N GLY A 44 -11.03 -1.81 0.29
CA GLY A 44 -10.63 -1.45 1.65
C GLY A 44 -11.11 -2.41 2.75
N VAL A 45 -11.23 -1.91 3.99
CA VAL A 45 -11.64 -2.68 5.18
C VAL A 45 -13.12 -3.15 5.19
N HIS A 46 -13.88 -2.90 4.11
CA HIS A 46 -15.13 -3.63 3.88
C HIS A 46 -14.86 -5.12 3.61
N ASN A 47 -13.65 -5.46 3.15
CA ASN A 47 -13.15 -6.83 3.18
C ASN A 47 -12.84 -7.23 4.63
N VAL A 48 -13.50 -8.28 5.11
CA VAL A 48 -13.39 -8.77 6.50
C VAL A 48 -11.96 -9.17 6.90
N TYR A 49 -11.16 -9.67 5.96
CA TYR A 49 -9.76 -10.03 6.22
C TYR A 49 -8.91 -8.77 6.45
N LYS A 50 -9.10 -7.74 5.63
CA LYS A 50 -8.43 -6.43 5.82
C LYS A 50 -8.84 -5.80 7.15
N MET A 51 -10.12 -5.88 7.53
CA MET A 51 -10.57 -5.43 8.86
C MET A 51 -9.93 -6.23 9.99
N GLN A 52 -9.79 -7.55 9.86
CA GLN A 52 -9.13 -8.38 10.86
C GLN A 52 -7.64 -8.03 11.00
N VAL A 53 -6.95 -7.74 9.89
CA VAL A 53 -5.55 -7.26 9.92
C VAL A 53 -5.46 -5.90 10.60
N ALA A 54 -6.38 -4.97 10.33
CA ALA A 54 -6.43 -3.69 11.04
C ALA A 54 -6.56 -3.89 12.56
N ILE A 55 -7.41 -4.82 13.00
CA ILE A 55 -7.56 -5.17 14.42
C ILE A 55 -6.27 -5.78 14.99
N MET A 56 -5.59 -6.62 14.21
CA MET A 56 -4.32 -7.25 14.60
C MET A 56 -3.21 -6.21 14.79
N LEU A 57 -3.10 -5.24 13.88
CA LEU A 57 -2.04 -4.23 13.89
C LEU A 57 -2.29 -3.12 14.92
N CYS A 58 -3.52 -2.65 15.03
CA CYS A 58 -3.86 -1.47 15.84
C CYS A 58 -4.48 -1.82 17.19
N GLY A 59 -4.91 -3.05 17.38
CA GLY A 59 -5.73 -3.47 18.52
C GLY A 59 -7.21 -3.12 18.33
N LYS A 60 -8.07 -3.98 18.89
CA LYS A 60 -9.53 -3.85 18.81
C LYS A 60 -10.08 -2.49 19.29
N PRO A 61 -9.65 -1.94 20.44
CA PRO A 61 -10.19 -0.66 20.93
C PRO A 61 -9.94 0.50 19.94
N LYS A 62 -8.73 0.58 19.39
CA LYS A 62 -8.34 1.62 18.43
C LYS A 62 -9.13 1.52 17.14
N VAL A 63 -9.36 0.30 16.63
CA VAL A 63 -10.17 0.09 15.41
C VAL A 63 -11.63 0.46 15.63
N ILE A 64 -12.21 0.11 16.78
CA ILE A 64 -13.59 0.53 17.10
C ILE A 64 -13.70 2.06 17.15
N TYR A 65 -12.77 2.71 17.84
CA TYR A 65 -12.70 4.17 17.87
C TYR A 65 -12.57 4.77 16.46
N ALA A 66 -11.67 4.23 15.63
CA ALA A 66 -11.48 4.68 14.26
C ALA A 66 -12.75 4.50 13.41
N SER A 67 -13.47 3.39 13.57
CA SER A 67 -14.74 3.14 12.88
C SER A 67 -15.83 4.14 13.29
N LEU A 68 -15.95 4.43 14.59
CA LEU A 68 -16.90 5.42 15.10
C LEU A 68 -16.56 6.84 14.60
N ALA A 69 -15.29 7.23 14.72
CA ALA A 69 -14.81 8.52 14.23
C ALA A 69 -15.00 8.70 12.72
N ALA A 70 -14.78 7.64 11.94
CA ALA A 70 -15.06 7.66 10.50
C ALA A 70 -16.56 7.76 10.18
N GLY A 71 -17.41 7.13 10.98
CA GLY A 71 -18.87 7.26 10.88
C GLY A 71 -19.33 8.70 11.14
N VAL A 72 -18.82 9.33 12.20
CA VAL A 72 -19.10 10.74 12.52
C VAL A 72 -18.52 11.67 11.46
N GLY A 73 -17.26 11.47 11.05
CA GLY A 73 -16.59 12.26 10.03
C GLY A 73 -17.37 12.28 8.71
N ARG A 74 -17.98 11.15 8.34
CA ARG A 74 -18.84 11.06 7.14
C ARG A 74 -20.05 11.99 7.21
N LEU A 75 -20.65 12.19 8.38
CA LEU A 75 -21.76 13.14 8.56
C LEU A 75 -21.35 14.59 8.27
N PHE A 76 -20.07 14.91 8.48
CA PHE A 76 -19.48 16.21 8.18
C PHE A 76 -18.73 16.24 6.82
N GLY A 77 -18.95 15.23 5.95
CA GLY A 77 -18.31 15.15 4.64
C GLY A 77 -16.83 14.76 4.65
N LYS A 78 -16.24 14.44 5.81
CA LYS A 78 -14.84 13.99 5.93
C LYS A 78 -14.72 12.50 5.59
N ARG A 79 -13.84 12.16 4.64
CA ARG A 79 -13.51 10.79 4.24
C ARG A 79 -12.08 10.45 4.68
N GLY A 80 -11.74 9.17 4.80
CA GLY A 80 -10.38 8.75 5.13
C GLY A 80 -10.02 8.70 6.62
N VAL A 81 -10.82 9.29 7.52
CA VAL A 81 -10.59 9.35 8.98
C VAL A 81 -10.21 8.01 9.62
N PHE A 82 -10.79 6.90 9.14
CA PHE A 82 -10.41 5.57 9.63
C PHE A 82 -8.92 5.27 9.43
N TYR A 83 -8.39 5.58 8.25
CA TYR A 83 -7.00 5.34 7.87
C TYR A 83 -6.05 6.35 8.50
N GLU A 84 -6.50 7.60 8.69
CA GLU A 84 -5.75 8.60 9.46
C GLU A 84 -5.48 8.12 10.90
N ILE A 85 -6.46 7.48 11.54
CA ILE A 85 -6.32 6.97 12.91
C ILE A 85 -5.55 5.65 12.95
N THR A 86 -5.86 4.70 12.04
CA THR A 86 -5.23 3.37 12.04
C THR A 86 -3.79 3.38 11.52
N GLY A 87 -3.46 4.32 10.64
CA GLY A 87 -2.11 4.58 10.17
C GLY A 87 -1.77 3.92 8.82
N PRO A 88 -0.55 4.20 8.31
CA PRO A 88 -0.16 3.90 6.94
C PRO A 88 -0.16 2.41 6.61
N GLN A 89 0.21 1.54 7.56
CA GLN A 89 0.22 0.09 7.34
C GLN A 89 -1.19 -0.50 7.08
N VAL A 90 -2.24 0.11 7.64
CA VAL A 90 -3.62 -0.30 7.35
C VAL A 90 -4.11 0.34 6.05
N ALA A 91 -3.68 1.57 5.77
CA ALA A 91 -4.03 2.28 4.54
C ALA A 91 -3.45 1.59 3.29
N GLY A 92 -2.18 1.20 3.34
CA GLY A 92 -1.46 0.51 2.25
C GLY A 92 -1.64 -1.02 2.25
N LEU A 93 -2.50 -1.58 3.10
CA LEU A 93 -2.74 -3.02 3.10
C LEU A 93 -3.41 -3.44 1.79
N ASP A 94 -2.75 -4.32 1.05
CA ASP A 94 -3.27 -4.89 -0.18
C ASP A 94 -3.57 -6.40 -0.07
N GLY A 95 -4.11 -7.02 -1.12
CA GLY A 95 -4.44 -8.45 -1.16
C GLY A 95 -5.77 -8.81 -0.47
N PHE A 96 -6.00 -10.12 -0.30
CA PHE A 96 -7.28 -10.75 0.05
C PHE A 96 -8.41 -10.60 -1.00
N TYR A 97 -8.05 -10.26 -2.23
CA TYR A 97 -8.95 -10.22 -3.39
C TYR A 97 -8.16 -10.54 -4.67
N SER A 98 -8.86 -10.75 -5.79
CA SER A 98 -8.27 -11.28 -7.04
C SER A 98 -8.67 -10.47 -8.27
N THR A 99 -8.58 -9.14 -8.23
CA THR A 99 -8.94 -8.28 -9.37
C THR A 99 -8.08 -8.60 -10.59
N TYR A 100 -6.76 -8.72 -10.40
CA TYR A 100 -5.81 -9.00 -11.47
C TYR A 100 -5.15 -10.37 -11.32
N PHE A 101 -4.74 -10.74 -10.11
CA PHE A 101 -4.02 -11.99 -9.82
C PHE A 101 -4.84 -12.90 -8.89
N PRO A 102 -5.23 -14.12 -9.34
CA PRO A 102 -5.99 -15.08 -8.52
C PRO A 102 -5.33 -15.43 -7.19
N GLU A 103 -4.00 -15.42 -7.14
CA GLU A 103 -3.17 -15.81 -6.00
C GLU A 103 -3.30 -14.81 -4.85
N TYR A 104 -3.50 -13.53 -5.16
CA TYR A 104 -3.55 -12.45 -4.16
C TYR A 104 -4.78 -12.53 -3.25
N LYS A 105 -5.77 -13.37 -3.58
CA LYS A 105 -6.90 -13.65 -2.67
C LYS A 105 -6.49 -14.45 -1.43
N GLN A 106 -5.30 -15.06 -1.43
CA GLN A 106 -4.84 -15.97 -0.38
C GLN A 106 -3.95 -15.31 0.67
N PHE A 107 -3.52 -14.07 0.47
CA PHE A 107 -2.70 -13.36 1.44
C PHE A 107 -2.93 -11.86 1.36
N GLY A 108 -2.67 -11.18 2.47
CA GLY A 108 -2.53 -9.73 2.52
C GLY A 108 -1.09 -9.36 2.21
N ILE A 109 -0.89 -8.23 1.54
CA ILE A 109 0.44 -7.66 1.25
C ILE A 109 0.56 -6.41 2.11
N MET A 110 1.53 -6.40 3.01
CA MET A 110 1.83 -5.26 3.88
C MET A 110 2.76 -4.29 3.15
N THR A 111 2.77 -3.02 3.54
CA THR A 111 3.81 -2.11 3.04
C THR A 111 5.19 -2.51 3.59
N PRO A 112 6.29 -2.29 2.86
CA PRO A 112 7.61 -2.80 3.21
C PRO A 112 8.02 -2.18 4.54
N LYS A 113 8.55 -2.99 5.45
CA LYS A 113 8.90 -2.48 6.79
C LYS A 113 10.06 -1.47 6.78
N ASN A 114 10.99 -1.62 5.84
CA ASN A 114 12.19 -0.79 5.76
C ASN A 114 12.54 -0.48 4.29
N PRO A 115 11.74 0.35 3.59
CA PRO A 115 11.97 0.65 2.18
C PRO A 115 13.31 1.36 1.97
N ASP A 116 13.76 2.22 2.90
CA ASP A 116 15.08 2.88 2.84
C ASP A 116 16.25 1.89 2.85
N LYS A 117 16.16 0.84 3.67
CA LYS A 117 17.18 -0.21 3.70
C LYS A 117 17.18 -1.02 2.40
N ALA A 118 16.01 -1.22 1.80
CA ALA A 118 15.89 -1.96 0.55
C ALA A 118 16.57 -1.20 -0.62
N VAL A 119 16.28 0.09 -0.78
CA VAL A 119 16.92 0.90 -1.83
C VAL A 119 18.41 1.09 -1.59
N ALA A 120 18.85 1.24 -0.33
CA ALA A 120 20.26 1.33 0.01
C ALA A 120 21.01 0.03 -0.37
N LYS A 121 20.41 -1.13 -0.05
CA LYS A 121 20.99 -2.43 -0.38
C LYS A 121 21.07 -2.65 -1.90
N VAL A 122 20.02 -2.29 -2.66
CA VAL A 122 20.05 -2.40 -4.13
C VAL A 122 21.16 -1.52 -4.71
N GLU A 123 21.30 -0.28 -4.22
CA GLU A 123 22.35 0.64 -4.68
C GLU A 123 23.75 0.13 -4.33
N GLU A 124 23.94 -0.46 -3.14
CA GLU A 124 25.21 -1.06 -2.71
C GLU A 124 25.57 -2.29 -3.58
N ASP A 125 24.63 -3.20 -3.78
CA ASP A 125 24.87 -4.48 -4.45
C ASP A 125 25.03 -4.31 -5.98
N THR A 126 24.40 -3.30 -6.58
CA THR A 126 24.31 -3.15 -8.05
C THR A 126 24.95 -1.89 -8.62
N GLY A 127 25.23 -0.88 -7.78
CA GLY A 127 25.64 0.44 -8.23
C GLY A 127 24.53 1.27 -8.90
N VAL A 128 23.29 0.77 -8.94
CA VAL A 128 22.15 1.45 -9.60
C VAL A 128 21.35 2.25 -8.58
N HIS A 129 21.17 3.55 -8.84
CA HIS A 129 20.23 4.37 -8.08
C HIS A 129 18.79 3.91 -8.32
N CYS A 130 18.01 3.78 -7.26
CA CYS A 130 16.61 3.37 -7.34
C CYS A 130 15.72 4.11 -6.34
N CYS A 131 14.40 4.08 -6.60
CA CYS A 131 13.39 4.48 -5.64
C CYS A 131 12.33 3.39 -5.52
N ILE A 132 11.69 3.33 -4.35
CA ILE A 132 10.49 2.51 -4.13
C ILE A 132 9.32 3.47 -4.02
N ALA A 133 8.24 3.20 -4.75
CA ALA A 133 7.03 4.00 -4.67
C ALA A 133 5.77 3.14 -4.73
N ASP A 134 4.72 3.62 -4.07
CA ASP A 134 3.35 3.14 -4.23
C ASP A 134 2.61 4.16 -5.09
N ILE A 135 2.36 3.81 -6.34
CA ILE A 135 1.79 4.68 -7.38
C ILE A 135 0.55 4.01 -7.96
N ASN A 136 -0.53 4.77 -8.11
CA ASN A 136 -1.77 4.36 -8.74
C ASN A 136 -2.32 5.49 -9.63
N ASP A 137 -3.51 5.30 -10.20
CA ASP A 137 -4.10 6.25 -11.17
C ASP A 137 -4.52 7.59 -10.55
N PHE A 138 -4.53 7.70 -9.21
CA PHE A 138 -4.78 8.93 -8.47
C PHE A 138 -3.49 9.62 -7.99
N GLY A 139 -2.33 9.10 -8.40
CA GLY A 139 -1.00 9.53 -7.94
C GLY A 139 -0.40 8.54 -6.95
N GLY A 140 0.50 9.01 -6.09
CA GLY A 140 1.10 8.14 -5.08
C GLY A 140 2.32 8.72 -4.38
N ASP A 141 2.92 7.87 -3.55
CA ASP A 141 4.01 8.24 -2.66
C ASP A 141 5.29 7.47 -2.97
N VAL A 142 6.38 8.22 -3.16
CA VAL A 142 7.73 7.64 -3.20
C VAL A 142 8.11 7.31 -1.76
N LEU A 143 8.16 6.03 -1.41
CA LEU A 143 8.42 5.59 -0.04
C LEU A 143 9.87 5.76 0.36
N ALA A 144 10.80 5.47 -0.55
CA ALA A 144 12.24 5.57 -0.31
C ALA A 144 13.02 5.84 -1.59
N ILE A 145 14.22 6.40 -1.43
CA ILE A 145 15.16 6.71 -2.52
C ILE A 145 16.53 6.25 -2.06
N SER A 146 17.31 5.66 -2.97
CA SER A 146 18.64 5.21 -2.65
C SER A 146 19.54 6.38 -2.21
N PRO A 147 20.41 6.19 -1.19
CA PRO A 147 21.12 7.29 -0.53
C PRO A 147 21.94 8.19 -1.44
N LYS A 148 22.52 7.65 -2.52
CA LYS A 148 23.37 8.40 -3.46
C LYS A 148 22.62 8.92 -4.68
N ALA A 149 21.30 8.74 -4.76
CA ALA A 149 20.53 9.20 -5.91
C ALA A 149 20.54 10.74 -6.00
N PRO A 150 20.76 11.33 -7.19
CA PRO A 150 20.83 12.77 -7.35
C PRO A 150 19.43 13.45 -7.48
N PHE A 151 18.35 12.74 -7.14
CA PHE A 151 16.97 13.19 -7.37
C PHE A 151 16.22 13.33 -6.04
N SER A 152 15.40 14.38 -5.93
CA SER A 152 14.54 14.57 -4.77
C SER A 152 13.26 13.73 -4.85
N LYS A 153 12.67 13.45 -3.68
CA LYS A 153 11.40 12.72 -3.57
C LYS A 153 10.25 13.41 -4.29
N GLU A 154 10.19 14.73 -4.18
CA GLU A 154 9.15 15.56 -4.79
C GLU A 154 9.23 15.53 -6.32
N LEU A 155 10.44 15.54 -6.88
CA LEU A 155 10.63 15.39 -8.32
C LEU A 155 10.14 14.01 -8.78
N LEU A 156 10.55 12.95 -8.08
CA LEU A 156 10.17 11.58 -8.45
C LEU A 156 8.65 11.36 -8.34
N GLN A 157 8.00 11.88 -7.30
CA GLN A 157 6.53 11.83 -7.19
C GLN A 157 5.85 12.54 -8.35
N LYS A 158 6.37 13.67 -8.82
CA LYS A 158 5.84 14.37 -10.01
C LYS A 158 6.03 13.55 -11.28
N LEU A 159 7.20 12.94 -11.46
CA LEU A 159 7.53 12.14 -12.64
C LEU A 159 6.75 10.82 -12.73
N LEU A 160 6.33 10.26 -11.59
CA LEU A 160 5.58 9.01 -11.53
C LEU A 160 4.07 9.21 -11.47
N LYS A 161 3.58 10.46 -11.48
CA LYS A 161 2.16 10.79 -11.24
C LYS A 161 1.21 10.17 -12.27
N ASP A 162 1.67 9.96 -13.50
CA ASP A 162 0.92 9.35 -14.60
C ASP A 162 0.88 7.81 -14.55
N ASN A 163 1.40 7.22 -13.47
CA ASN A 163 1.44 5.78 -13.24
C ASN A 163 2.07 4.99 -14.40
N PRO A 164 3.38 5.20 -14.68
CA PRO A 164 4.04 4.56 -15.82
C PRO A 164 4.17 3.05 -15.69
N ALA A 165 3.95 2.49 -14.49
CA ALA A 165 3.96 1.05 -14.23
C ALA A 165 2.62 0.36 -14.50
N GLY A 166 1.51 1.12 -14.62
CA GLY A 166 0.16 0.56 -14.69
C GLY A 166 -0.31 -0.10 -13.39
N ASN A 167 -1.58 -0.52 -13.35
CA ASN A 167 -2.22 -1.12 -12.16
C ASN A 167 -2.71 -2.56 -12.36
N GLY A 168 -2.68 -3.06 -13.59
CA GLY A 168 -3.34 -4.29 -13.98
C GLY A 168 -2.39 -5.47 -14.15
N LYS A 169 -2.40 -6.05 -15.35
CA LYS A 169 -1.66 -7.27 -15.72
C LYS A 169 -0.44 -6.97 -16.60
N GLU A 170 -0.01 -5.71 -16.66
CA GLU A 170 1.13 -5.27 -17.45
C GLU A 170 2.43 -5.93 -17.00
N MET A 171 2.51 -6.32 -15.71
CA MET A 171 3.68 -6.97 -15.11
C MET A 171 4.96 -6.13 -15.27
N THR A 172 4.83 -4.81 -15.09
CA THR A 172 5.89 -3.81 -15.20
C THR A 172 6.27 -3.21 -13.84
N PRO A 173 6.73 -4.02 -12.86
CA PRO A 173 7.05 -3.51 -11.52
C PRO A 173 8.35 -2.70 -11.47
N PHE A 174 9.09 -2.63 -12.57
CA PHE A 174 10.32 -1.86 -12.70
C PHE A 174 10.19 -0.89 -13.86
N VAL A 175 10.46 0.39 -13.61
CA VAL A 175 10.43 1.45 -14.63
C VAL A 175 11.78 2.16 -14.65
N LEU A 176 12.37 2.28 -15.85
CA LEU A 176 13.62 3.01 -16.03
C LEU A 176 13.32 4.52 -16.21
N LEU A 177 13.80 5.31 -15.27
CA LEU A 177 13.80 6.77 -15.35
C LEU A 177 15.15 7.23 -15.92
N ARG A 178 15.08 7.91 -17.07
CA ARG A 178 16.23 8.45 -17.79
C ARG A 178 15.99 9.90 -18.16
N GLU A 179 17.08 10.66 -18.25
CA GLU A 179 17.05 11.96 -18.89
C GLU A 179 16.68 11.78 -20.37
N LYS A 180 15.81 12.67 -20.84
CA LYS A 180 15.51 12.79 -22.25
C LYS A 180 16.73 13.43 -22.90
N LYS A 181 17.39 12.69 -23.79
CA LYS A 181 18.39 13.27 -24.68
C LYS A 181 17.64 13.85 -25.88
N ASP A 182 17.94 15.09 -26.22
CA ASP A 182 17.47 15.71 -27.46
C ASP A 182 18.04 15.01 -28.70
#